data_AF-A0A7R9L6V1-F1
#
_entry.id   AF-A0A7R9L6V1-F1
#
_cell.length_a   1.000
_cell.length_b   1.000
_cell.length_c   1.000
_cell.angle_alpha   90.00
_cell.angle_beta   90.00
_cell.angle_gamma   90.00
#
_symmetry.space_group_name_H-M   'P 1'
#
loop_
_entity.id
_entity.type
_entity.pdbx_description
1 polymer ?
#
loop_
_entity_poly.entity_id
_entity_poly.type
_entity_poly.pdbx_seq_one_letter_code
_entity_poly.pdbx_strand_id
1 'polypeptide(L)'
;MLLKLAYSSSEALYTVIVVTSLRVERMNEWQAKKSAKEVDNWPVVETTQMLGEVSGVATSRDNSVHVFHRVERVWDATTFDMNNVYNGRNGQPIQNDTILVL
;
A
#
# COMPACT_ATOMS: atom_id res chain seq x y z
N MET A 1 -11.38 -3.53 2.20
CA MET A 1 -10.11 -3.34 2.93
C MET A 1 -9.64 -1.92 2.66
N LEU A 2 -9.57 -1.05 3.68
CA LEU A 2 -9.20 0.36 3.51
C LEU A 2 -7.71 0.54 3.78
N LEU A 3 -6.94 0.91 2.76
CA LEU A 3 -5.55 1.32 2.93
C LEU A 3 -5.55 2.76 3.48
N LYS A 4 -4.99 2.97 4.67
CA LYS A 4 -4.77 4.32 5.22
C LYS A 4 -3.27 4.57 5.19
N LEU A 5 -2.85 5.53 4.39
CA LEU A 5 -1.46 6.00 4.33
C LEU A 5 -1.32 7.20 5.26
N ALA A 6 -0.33 7.18 6.14
CA ALA A 6 0.03 8.32 6.97
C ALA A 6 1.41 8.86 6.56
N TYR A 7 1.53 10.19 6.50
CA TYR A 7 2.74 10.91 6.15
C TYR A 7 3.25 11.72 7.35
N SER A 8 4.57 11.76 7.55
CA SER A 8 5.20 12.58 8.60
C SER A 8 6.50 13.18 8.08
N SER A 9 6.54 14.50 7.95
CA SER A 9 7.77 15.23 7.60
C SER A 9 8.57 15.55 8.86
N SER A 10 9.79 15.02 8.94
CA SER A 10 10.86 15.57 9.77
C SER A 10 12.15 15.48 8.98
N GLU A 11 12.97 16.53 9.04
CA GLU A 11 14.02 16.94 8.10
C GLU A 11 15.17 15.96 7.78
N ALA A 12 15.01 14.65 7.92
CA ALA A 12 16.04 13.71 7.49
C ALA A 12 15.56 12.33 7.04
N LEU A 13 14.29 11.95 7.24
CA LEU A 13 13.83 10.60 6.90
C LEU A 13 12.35 10.63 6.50
N TYR A 14 12.06 10.26 5.25
CA TYR A 14 10.70 10.06 4.75
C TYR A 14 10.22 8.67 5.19
N THR A 15 9.24 8.62 6.10
CA THR A 15 8.64 7.36 6.54
C THR A 15 7.20 7.31 6.08
N VAL A 16 6.90 6.39 5.16
CA VAL A 16 5.52 5.97 4.88
C VAL A 16 5.21 4.78 5.75
N ILE A 17 4.19 4.92 6.61
CA ILE A 17 3.70 3.82 7.44
C ILE A 17 2.49 3.22 6.75
N VAL A 18 2.66 2.02 6.20
CA VAL A 18 1.54 1.22 5.68
C VAL A 18 0.93 0.47 6.86
N VAL A 19 -0.17 1.00 7.41
CA VAL A 19 -0.87 0.33 8.51
C VAL A 19 -1.85 -0.69 7.94
N THR A 20 -1.40 -1.92 7.74
CA THR A 20 -2.30 -3.07 7.49
C THR A 20 -2.76 -3.59 8.85
N SER A 21 -4.00 -3.27 9.24
CA SER A 21 -4.68 -3.63 10.51
C SER A 21 -3.79 -4.24 11.62
N LEU A 22 -3.22 -3.40 12.49
CA LEU A 22 -2.46 -3.87 13.64
C LEU A 22 -3.33 -3.88 14.90
N ARG A 23 -3.37 -5.04 15.55
CA ARG A 23 -3.92 -5.27 16.88
C ARG A 23 -3.21 -4.35 17.88
N VAL A 24 -4.01 -3.56 18.61
CA VAL A 24 -3.66 -2.37 19.42
C VAL A 24 -2.74 -2.64 20.62
N GLU A 25 -2.46 -3.90 20.97
CA GLU A 25 -1.89 -4.26 22.28
C GLU A 25 -0.35 -4.12 22.41
N ARG A 26 0.41 -3.86 21.34
CA ARG A 26 1.90 -3.79 21.39
C ARG A 26 2.49 -2.39 21.19
N MET A 27 1.75 -1.35 21.58
CA MET A 27 2.07 0.03 21.21
C MET A 27 2.67 0.90 22.33
N ASN A 28 3.10 0.37 23.48
CA ASN A 28 3.37 1.22 24.65
C ASN A 28 4.83 1.67 24.87
N GLU A 29 5.82 1.15 24.12
CA GLU A 29 7.24 1.55 24.31
C GLU A 29 7.83 2.38 23.15
N TRP A 30 7.08 2.58 22.05
CA TRP A 30 7.45 3.47 20.92
C TRP A 30 6.78 4.86 20.96
N GLN A 31 6.09 5.21 22.05
CA GLN A 31 5.12 6.33 22.10
C GLN A 31 5.70 7.73 22.29
N ALA A 32 7.02 7.92 22.29
CA ALA A 32 7.59 9.26 22.49
C ALA A 32 8.03 9.97 21.19
N LYS A 33 7.78 9.41 20.00
CA LYS A 33 8.30 9.99 18.74
C LYS A 33 7.18 10.20 17.71
N LYS A 34 6.68 11.45 17.68
CA LYS A 34 5.73 12.04 16.71
C LYS A 34 4.48 11.20 16.41
N SER A 35 3.32 11.64 16.89
CA SER A 35 2.04 11.16 16.36
C SER A 35 1.95 11.51 14.88
N ALA A 36 2.15 10.51 14.02
CA ALA A 36 1.78 10.64 12.63
C ALA A 36 0.28 10.88 12.58
N LYS A 37 -0.14 11.92 11.86
CA LYS A 37 -1.53 12.17 11.53
C LYS A 37 -1.70 11.94 10.04
N GLU A 38 -2.64 11.08 9.72
CA GLU A 38 -3.33 10.96 8.47
C GLU A 38 -3.63 12.34 7.89
N VAL A 39 -3.33 12.49 6.59
CA VAL A 39 -3.57 13.72 5.85
C VAL A 39 -4.97 13.62 5.25
N ASP A 40 -5.84 14.56 5.58
CA ASP A 40 -7.19 14.60 5.05
C ASP A 40 -7.18 14.76 3.52
N ASN A 41 -8.10 14.06 2.85
CA ASN A 41 -8.31 14.11 1.40
C ASN A 41 -7.07 13.75 0.56
N TRP A 42 -6.13 12.99 1.11
CA TRP A 42 -4.97 12.48 0.37
C TRP A 42 -4.82 10.96 0.55
N PRO A 43 -4.64 10.20 -0.55
CA PRO A 43 -4.84 10.63 -1.95
C PRO A 43 -6.33 10.93 -2.24
N VAL A 44 -6.60 11.65 -3.33
CA VAL A 44 -7.99 11.89 -3.75
C VAL A 44 -8.70 10.57 -4.08
N VAL A 45 -10.02 10.53 -3.88
CA VAL A 45 -10.80 9.29 -3.97
C VAL A 45 -10.68 8.65 -5.36
N GLU A 46 -10.68 9.46 -6.43
CA GLU A 46 -10.52 8.96 -7.80
C GLU A 46 -9.23 8.16 -7.97
N THR A 47 -8.14 8.61 -7.33
CA THR A 47 -6.85 7.92 -7.40
C THR A 47 -6.90 6.55 -6.72
N THR A 48 -7.63 6.43 -5.60
CA THR A 48 -7.78 5.14 -4.92
C THR A 48 -8.65 4.14 -5.66
N GLN A 49 -9.55 4.60 -6.53
CA GLN A 49 -10.40 3.72 -7.35
C GLN A 49 -9.61 3.02 -8.48
N MET A 50 -8.47 3.60 -8.88
CA MET A 50 -7.58 3.01 -9.89
C MET A 50 -6.68 1.91 -9.31
N LEU A 51 -6.59 1.83 -7.97
CA LEU A 51 -5.69 0.90 -7.30
C LEU A 51 -6.36 -0.45 -7.08
N GLY A 52 -5.61 -1.49 -7.44
CA GLY A 52 -5.86 -2.86 -7.02
C GLY A 52 -5.39 -3.13 -5.62
N GLU A 53 -5.18 -4.41 -5.30
CA GLU A 53 -4.44 -4.78 -4.10
C GLU A 53 -3.04 -4.13 -4.13
N VAL A 54 -2.75 -3.32 -3.11
CA VAL A 54 -1.46 -2.65 -2.92
C VAL A 54 -0.52 -3.59 -2.18
N SER A 55 0.65 -3.82 -2.77
CA SER A 55 1.67 -4.73 -2.22
C SER A 55 2.94 -4.02 -1.77
N GLY A 56 3.15 -2.76 -2.19
CA GLY A 56 4.28 -1.96 -1.76
C GLY A 56 4.03 -0.46 -1.92
N VAL A 57 4.69 0.32 -1.07
CA VAL A 57 4.70 1.78 -1.13
C VAL A 57 6.12 2.28 -0.84
N ALA A 58 6.59 3.24 -1.60
CA ALA A 58 7.90 3.87 -1.43
C ALA A 58 7.82 5.39 -1.57
N THR A 59 8.80 6.10 -1.02
CA THR A 59 8.99 7.53 -1.25
C THR A 59 10.29 7.78 -1.99
N SER A 60 10.30 8.81 -2.81
CA SER A 60 11.46 9.29 -3.54
C SER A 60 11.92 10.65 -3.01
N ARG A 61 13.13 11.05 -3.41
CA ARG A 61 13.79 12.28 -2.93
C ARG A 61 13.07 13.56 -3.38
N ASP A 62 12.28 13.49 -4.45
CA ASP A 62 11.43 14.55 -4.96
C ASP A 62 10.08 14.66 -4.21
N ASN A 63 9.90 13.90 -3.12
CA ASN A 63 8.68 13.82 -2.31
C ASN A 63 7.50 13.11 -3.01
N SER A 64 7.73 12.38 -4.10
CA SER A 64 6.70 11.53 -4.70
C SER A 64 6.50 10.24 -3.91
N VAL A 65 5.27 9.71 -3.98
CA VAL A 65 4.90 8.41 -3.41
C VAL A 65 4.65 7.43 -4.54
N HIS A 66 5.45 6.37 -4.59
CA HIS A 66 5.31 5.29 -5.56
C HIS A 66 4.52 4.15 -4.92
N VAL A 67 3.42 3.74 -5.55
CA VAL A 67 2.54 2.67 -5.07
C VAL A 67 2.58 1.51 -6.06
N PHE A 68 3.01 0.33 -5.59
CA PHE A 68 2.95 -0.90 -6.37
C PHE A 68 1.63 -1.63 -6.09
N HIS A 69 0.78 -1.69 -7.11
CA HIS A 69 -0.54 -2.33 -7.07
C HIS A 69 -0.70 -3.35 -8.19
N ARG A 70 -1.75 -4.18 -8.08
CA ARG A 70 -2.02 -5.27 -9.04
C ARG A 70 -3.23 -5.03 -9.94
N VAL A 71 -3.64 -3.78 -10.05
CA VAL A 71 -4.77 -3.34 -10.90
C VAL A 71 -6.03 -4.20 -10.60
N GLU A 72 -6.59 -4.91 -11.56
CA GLU A 72 -7.79 -5.73 -11.35
C GLU A 72 -7.52 -7.10 -10.71
N ARG A 73 -6.25 -7.46 -10.44
CA ARG A 73 -5.93 -8.78 -9.86
C ARG A 73 -6.12 -8.79 -8.36
N VAL A 74 -6.93 -9.74 -7.92
CA VAL A 74 -7.17 -10.07 -6.52
C VAL A 74 -6.53 -11.42 -6.23
N TRP A 75 -5.81 -11.52 -5.11
CA TRP A 75 -5.32 -12.79 -4.61
C TRP A 75 -6.19 -13.28 -3.45
N ASP A 76 -7.08 -14.23 -3.73
CA ASP A 76 -7.86 -14.93 -2.72
C ASP A 76 -7.38 -16.38 -2.54
N ALA A 77 -8.13 -17.15 -1.74
CA ALA A 77 -7.85 -18.55 -1.44
C ALA A 77 -7.82 -19.49 -2.67
N THR A 78 -8.26 -19.02 -3.84
CA THR A 78 -8.29 -19.77 -5.11
C THR A 78 -7.13 -19.40 -6.04
N THR A 79 -6.31 -18.42 -5.68
CA THR A 79 -5.19 -17.91 -6.51
C THR A 79 -4.16 -18.99 -6.82
N PHE A 80 -3.87 -19.83 -5.84
CA PHE A 80 -2.90 -20.92 -5.94
C PHE A 80 -3.60 -22.24 -5.66
N ASP A 81 -3.19 -23.29 -6.36
CA ASP A 81 -3.61 -24.65 -6.01
C ASP A 81 -2.90 -25.16 -4.74
N MET A 82 -3.28 -26.35 -4.30
CA MET A 82 -2.70 -26.99 -3.11
C MET A 82 -1.19 -27.29 -3.23
N ASN A 83 -0.61 -27.18 -4.43
CA ASN A 83 0.81 -27.33 -4.69
C ASN A 83 1.53 -25.99 -4.82
N ASN A 84 0.87 -24.88 -4.45
CA ASN A 84 1.35 -23.51 -4.59
C ASN A 84 1.58 -23.07 -6.05
N VAL A 85 0.89 -23.68 -7.00
CA VAL A 85 0.96 -23.26 -8.42
C VAL A 85 -0.11 -22.22 -8.70
N TYR A 86 0.29 -21.11 -9.31
CA TYR A 86 -0.64 -20.06 -9.70
C TYR A 86 -1.67 -20.58 -10.71
N ASN A 87 -2.96 -20.39 -10.40
CA ASN A 87 -4.08 -20.87 -11.22
C ASN A 87 -4.34 -19.97 -12.44
N GLY A 88 -3.98 -18.68 -12.38
CA GLY A 88 -4.15 -17.73 -13.50
C GLY A 88 -3.06 -17.81 -14.58
N ARG A 89 -2.21 -18.85 -14.58
CA ARG A 89 -1.04 -18.98 -15.47
C ARG A 89 -1.37 -19.03 -16.98
N ASN A 90 -2.62 -19.36 -17.32
CA ASN A 90 -3.11 -19.36 -18.72
C ASN A 90 -3.86 -18.07 -19.09
N GLY A 91 -4.01 -17.13 -18.15
CA GLY A 91 -4.63 -15.83 -18.39
C GLY A 91 -3.66 -14.85 -19.05
N GLN A 92 -4.18 -13.67 -19.41
CA GLN A 92 -3.32 -12.60 -19.93
C GLN A 92 -2.46 -11.97 -18.81
N PRO A 93 -1.21 -11.60 -19.11
CA PRO A 93 -0.40 -10.76 -18.22
C PRO A 93 -1.15 -9.48 -17.81
N ILE A 94 -0.74 -8.86 -16.71
CA ILE A 94 -1.26 -7.54 -16.33
C ILE A 94 -0.89 -6.57 -17.47
N GLN A 95 -1.90 -5.94 -18.07
CA GLN A 95 -1.72 -5.05 -19.23
C GLN A 95 -1.59 -3.57 -18.83
N ASN A 96 -2.08 -3.23 -17.64
CA ASN A 96 -2.11 -1.86 -17.14
C ASN A 96 -0.90 -1.58 -16.24
N ASP A 97 -0.56 -0.30 -16.08
CA ASP A 97 0.53 0.13 -15.22
C ASP A 97 0.30 -0.37 -13.77
N THR A 98 1.37 -0.89 -13.18
CA THR A 98 1.35 -1.43 -11.80
C THR A 98 2.00 -0.48 -10.80
N ILE A 99 2.60 0.61 -11.27
CA ILE A 99 3.21 1.65 -10.45
C ILE A 99 2.39 2.93 -10.65
N LEU A 100 1.73 3.37 -9.57
CA LEU A 100 1.15 4.70 -9.48
C LEU A 100 2.15 5.64 -8.82
N VAL A 101 2.30 6.86 -9.35
CA VAL A 101 3.07 7.94 -8.73
C VAL A 101 2.12 9.03 -8.26
N LEU A 102 2.27 9.42 -6.99
CA LEU A 102 1.49 10.43 -6.29
C LEU A 102 2.37 11.61 -5.85
#